data_AF-A0A6M0CBK8-F1
#
_entry.id   AF-A0A6M0CBK8-F1
#
_cell.length_a   1.000
_cell.length_b   1.000
_cell.length_c   1.000
_cell.angle_alpha   90.00
_cell.angle_beta   90.00
_cell.angle_gamma   90.00
#
_symmetry.space_group_name_H-M   'P 1'
#
loop_
_entity.id
_entity.type
_entity.pdbx_description
1 polymer ?
#
loop_
_entity_poly.entity_id
_entity_poly.type
_entity_poly.pdbx_seq_one_letter_code
_entity_poly.pdbx_strand_id
1 'polypeptide(L)'
;MPNYIKFESRRRALQRFLSLPVMKFETVWFPILKDWVDSNFEKSEVLYLAIDRTQWGRVNLLVVSLIYNRRGLPIYITNLSKKGNSNFSDKKLCPKL
;
A
#
# COMPACT_ATOMS: atom_id res chain seq x y z
N MET A 1 38.16 -20.45 -15.18
CA MET A 1 37.02 -20.99 -14.41
C MET A 1 35.82 -20.09 -14.61
N PRO A 2 34.58 -20.61 -14.75
CA PRO A 2 33.42 -19.75 -14.92
C PRO A 2 33.19 -18.96 -13.64
N ASN A 3 33.08 -17.63 -13.75
CA ASN A 3 32.96 -16.75 -12.61
C ASN A 3 31.47 -16.63 -12.24
N TYR A 4 31.08 -17.17 -11.10
CA TYR A 4 29.70 -17.08 -10.63
C TYR A 4 29.29 -15.62 -10.42
N ILE A 5 28.07 -15.27 -10.80
CA ILE A 5 27.55 -13.90 -10.64
C ILE A 5 27.59 -13.53 -9.15
N LYS A 6 28.35 -12.48 -8.83
CA LYS A 6 28.45 -11.95 -7.47
C LYS A 6 27.07 -11.57 -6.94
N PHE A 7 26.82 -11.85 -5.67
CA PHE A 7 25.57 -11.49 -4.98
C PHE A 7 25.15 -10.02 -5.23
N GLU A 8 26.12 -9.10 -5.13
CA GLU A 8 25.89 -7.67 -5.36
C GLU A 8 25.38 -7.32 -6.76
N SER A 9 25.80 -8.07 -7.79
CA SER A 9 25.30 -7.91 -9.14
C SER A 9 23.83 -8.32 -9.23
N ARG A 10 23.46 -9.45 -8.59
CA ARG A 10 22.07 -9.93 -8.53
C ARG A 10 21.17 -8.95 -7.77
N ARG A 11 21.65 -8.42 -6.64
CA ARG A 11 20.93 -7.41 -5.84
C ARG A 11 20.63 -6.16 -6.66
N ARG A 12 21.63 -5.61 -7.37
CA ARG A 12 21.45 -4.42 -8.21
C ARG A 12 20.50 -4.68 -9.38
N ALA A 13 20.55 -5.88 -9.97
CA ALA A 13 19.62 -6.26 -11.03
C ALA A 13 18.17 -6.25 -10.53
N LEU A 14 17.90 -6.84 -9.35
CA LEU A 14 16.58 -6.81 -8.73
C LEU A 14 16.14 -5.39 -8.37
N GLN A 15 17.04 -4.57 -7.81
CA GLN A 15 16.73 -3.17 -7.51
C GLN A 15 16.33 -2.40 -8.77
N ARG A 16 17.07 -2.55 -9.87
CA ARG A 16 16.72 -1.90 -11.15
C ARG A 16 15.38 -2.38 -11.69
N PHE A 17 15.11 -3.67 -11.62
CA PHE A 17 13.84 -4.26 -12.03
C PHE A 17 12.67 -3.68 -11.21
N LEU A 18 12.78 -3.66 -9.88
CA LEU A 18 11.73 -3.15 -9.00
C LEU A 18 11.55 -1.62 -9.09
N SER A 19 12.56 -0.87 -9.55
CA SER A 19 12.46 0.57 -9.80
C SER A 19 11.80 0.92 -11.13
N LEU A 20 11.43 -0.04 -11.97
CA LEU A 20 10.76 0.23 -13.23
C LEU A 20 9.35 0.82 -12.98
N PRO A 21 8.89 1.80 -13.79
CA PRO A 21 7.55 2.39 -13.62
C PRO A 21 6.40 1.37 -13.70
N VAL A 22 6.58 0.27 -14.44
CA VAL A 22 5.60 -0.83 -14.55
C VAL A 22 5.53 -1.70 -13.30
N MET A 23 6.56 -1.65 -12.45
CA MET A 23 6.64 -2.39 -11.19
C MET A 23 6.13 -1.58 -10.00
N LYS A 24 5.43 -0.46 -10.25
CA LYS A 24 4.71 0.25 -9.19
C LYS A 24 3.65 -0.65 -8.58
N PHE A 25 3.32 -0.39 -7.31
CA PHE A 25 2.32 -1.17 -6.60
C PHE A 25 0.99 -1.15 -7.34
N GLU A 26 0.54 0.04 -7.78
CA GLU A 26 -0.74 0.23 -8.46
C GLU A 26 -0.80 -0.52 -9.80
N THR A 27 0.29 -0.50 -10.57
CA THR A 27 0.33 -1.11 -11.91
C THR A 27 0.35 -2.63 -11.85
N VAL A 28 0.98 -3.22 -10.83
CA VAL A 28 1.01 -4.68 -10.65
C VAL A 28 -0.21 -5.17 -9.90
N TRP A 29 -0.59 -4.50 -8.81
CA TRP A 29 -1.58 -4.99 -7.87
C TRP A 29 -3.01 -4.77 -8.32
N PHE A 30 -3.34 -3.62 -8.91
CA PHE A 30 -4.74 -3.29 -9.24
C PHE A 30 -5.37 -4.24 -10.26
N PRO A 31 -4.69 -4.67 -11.34
CA PRO A 31 -5.27 -5.64 -12.26
C PRO A 31 -5.58 -6.98 -11.59
N ILE A 32 -4.63 -7.48 -10.78
CA ILE A 32 -4.78 -8.75 -10.05
C ILE A 32 -5.97 -8.67 -9.08
N LEU A 33 -6.04 -7.57 -8.32
CA LEU A 33 -7.12 -7.35 -7.37
C LEU A 33 -8.46 -7.20 -8.07
N LYS A 34 -8.52 -6.45 -9.18
CA LYS A 34 -9.74 -6.25 -9.95
C LYS A 34 -10.28 -7.58 -10.46
N ASP A 35 -9.44 -8.39 -11.11
CA ASP A 35 -9.84 -9.68 -11.64
C ASP A 35 -10.27 -10.64 -10.51
N TRP A 36 -9.60 -10.57 -9.36
CA TRP A 36 -9.99 -11.34 -8.18
C TRP A 36 -11.35 -10.89 -7.62
N VAL A 37 -11.59 -9.60 -7.47
CA VAL A 37 -12.89 -9.06 -6.99
C VAL A 37 -14.01 -9.43 -7.95
N ASP A 38 -13.80 -9.22 -9.26
CA ASP A 38 -14.79 -9.54 -10.30
C ASP A 38 -15.13 -11.05 -10.33
N SER A 39 -14.20 -11.90 -9.90
CA SER A 39 -14.40 -13.36 -9.86
C SER A 39 -15.03 -13.88 -8.56
N ASN A 40 -14.96 -13.12 -7.46
CA ASN A 40 -15.36 -13.60 -6.12
C ASN A 40 -16.63 -12.95 -5.58
N PHE A 41 -17.08 -11.83 -6.15
CA PHE A 41 -18.23 -11.08 -5.64
C PHE A 41 -19.23 -10.77 -6.75
N GLU A 42 -20.50 -10.68 -6.38
CA GLU A 42 -21.53 -10.20 -7.30
C GLU A 42 -21.50 -8.67 -7.41
N LYS A 43 -21.93 -8.14 -8.56
CA LYS A 43 -21.98 -6.67 -8.77
C LYS A 43 -22.89 -5.93 -7.80
N SER A 44 -23.89 -6.62 -7.23
CA SER A 44 -24.83 -6.09 -6.25
C SER A 44 -24.39 -6.30 -4.80
N GLU A 45 -23.27 -6.98 -4.57
CA GLU A 45 -22.81 -7.31 -3.24
C GLU A 45 -22.21 -6.08 -2.53
N VAL A 46 -22.55 -5.92 -1.25
CA VAL A 46 -22.00 -4.83 -0.42
C VAL A 46 -20.65 -5.26 0.13
N LEU A 47 -19.61 -4.54 -0.28
CA LEU A 47 -18.25 -4.77 0.19
C LEU A 47 -17.87 -3.79 1.30
N TYR A 48 -17.24 -4.31 2.35
CA TYR A 48 -16.78 -3.51 3.47
C TYR A 48 -15.33 -3.10 3.29
N LEU A 49 -15.06 -1.80 3.33
CA LEU A 49 -13.71 -1.24 3.27
C LEU A 49 -13.30 -0.70 4.64
N ALA A 50 -12.12 -1.10 5.09
CA ALA A 50 -11.46 -0.52 6.26
C ALA A 50 -10.38 0.45 5.80
N ILE A 51 -10.39 1.65 6.38
CA ILE A 51 -9.34 2.65 6.18
C ILE A 51 -8.63 2.80 7.52
N ASP A 52 -7.34 2.51 7.54
CA ASP A 52 -6.53 2.58 8.75
C ASP A 52 -5.20 3.29 8.50
N ARG A 53 -4.64 3.85 9.57
CA ARG A 53 -3.30 4.44 9.57
C ARG A 53 -2.34 3.52 10.30
N THR A 54 -1.32 3.05 9.59
CA THR A 54 -0.32 2.14 10.14
C THR A 54 1.05 2.80 10.15
N GLN A 55 1.69 2.81 11.31
CA GLN A 55 3.11 3.17 11.39
C GLN A 55 3.95 1.93 11.07
N TRP A 56 4.56 1.90 9.89
CA TRP A 56 5.52 0.87 9.51
C TRP A 56 6.94 1.38 9.75
N GLY A 57 7.50 1.04 10.91
CA GLY A 57 8.83 1.49 11.31
C GLY A 57 8.90 3.00 11.43
N ARG A 58 9.55 3.66 10.46
CA ARG A 58 9.72 5.13 10.41
C ARG A 58 8.75 5.84 9.47
N VAL A 59 7.94 5.10 8.73
CA VAL A 59 7.01 5.62 7.72
C VAL A 59 5.59 5.45 8.21
N ASN A 60 4.75 6.46 8.00
CA ASN A 60 3.32 6.33 8.23
C ASN A 60 2.63 6.04 6.92
N LEU A 61 1.78 5.02 6.94
CA LEU A 61 1.03 4.55 5.81
C LEU A 61 -0.45 4.80 6.07
N LEU A 62 -1.15 5.24 5.05
CA LEU A 62 -2.60 5.09 4.97
C LEU A 62 -2.87 3.82 4.17
N VAL A 63 -3.62 2.90 4.74
CA VAL A 63 -3.98 1.63 4.11
C VAL A 63 -5.49 1.57 3.98
N VAL A 64 -5.96 1.31 2.76
CA VAL A 64 -7.36 0.99 2.46
C VAL A 64 -7.41 -0.50 2.17
N SER A 65 -8.21 -1.25 2.92
CA SER A 65 -8.32 -2.70 2.82
C SER A 65 -9.76 -3.15 2.63
N LEU A 66 -9.99 -4.09 1.71
CA LEU A 66 -11.23 -4.85 1.60
C LEU A 66 -11.30 -5.87 2.73
N ILE A 67 -12.37 -5.85 3.52
CA ILE A 67 -12.60 -6.84 4.56
C ILE A 67 -13.34 -8.03 3.95
N TYR A 68 -12.65 -9.17 3.90
CA TYR A 68 -13.19 -10.42 3.37
C TYR A 68 -12.71 -11.60 4.20
N ASN A 69 -13.63 -12.51 4.56
CA ASN A 69 -13.32 -13.73 5.33
C ASN A 69 -12.44 -13.47 6.58
N ARG A 70 -12.81 -12.46 7.38
CA ARG A 70 -12.07 -11.99 8.58
C ARG A 70 -10.62 -11.55 8.31
N ARG A 71 -10.31 -11.15 7.07
CA ARG A 71 -8.99 -10.65 6.65
C ARG A 71 -9.14 -9.30 5.96
N GLY A 72 -8.14 -8.43 6.11
CA GLY A 72 -8.03 -7.19 5.35
C GLY A 72 -7.11 -7.39 4.16
N LEU A 73 -7.67 -7.37 2.95
CA LEU A 73 -6.94 -7.38 1.69
C LEU A 73 -6.60 -5.94 1.30
N PRO A 74 -5.32 -5.53 1.28
CA PRO A 74 -4.96 -4.15 0.98
C PRO A 74 -5.34 -3.84 -0.47
N ILE A 75 -6.14 -2.80 -0.67
CA ILE A 75 -6.48 -2.25 -1.98
C ILE A 75 -5.46 -1.18 -2.34
N TYR A 76 -5.21 -0.26 -1.41
CA TYR A 76 -4.38 0.91 -1.65
C TYR A 76 -3.52 1.22 -0.43
N ILE A 77 -2.27 1.59 -0.68
CA ILE A 77 -1.30 1.95 0.34
C ILE A 77 -0.61 3.23 -0.12
N THR A 78 -0.57 4.25 0.73
CA THR A 78 0.17 5.47 0.43
C THR A 78 0.91 6.02 1.64
N ASN A 79 2.02 6.71 1.39
CA ASN A 79 2.81 7.35 2.42
C ASN A 79 2.12 8.64 2.88
N LEU A 80 1.93 8.78 4.19
CA LEU A 80 1.50 10.03 4.79
C LEU A 80 2.72 10.92 5.05
N SER A 81 2.63 12.18 4.63
CA SER A 81 3.70 13.18 4.78
C SER A 81 3.99 13.52 6.25
N LYS A 82 3.01 13.30 7.15
CA LYS A 82 3.14 13.60 8.57
C LYS A 82 3.71 12.40 9.34
N LYS A 83 4.76 12.66 10.12
CA LYS A 83 5.35 11.69 11.04
C LYS A 83 4.60 11.73 12.38
N GLY A 84 3.64 10.83 12.59
CA GLY A 84 2.95 10.60 13.86
C GLY A 84 1.49 11.03 13.87
N ASN A 85 0.80 10.66 14.95
CA ASN A 85 -0.55 11.17 15.21
C ASN A 85 -0.48 12.69 15.42
N SER A 86 -1.48 13.43 14.95
CA SER A 86 -1.55 14.88 15.16
C SER A 86 -1.34 15.18 16.64
N ASN A 87 -0.31 15.96 16.98
CA ASN A 87 -0.21 16.51 18.32
C ASN A 87 -1.47 17.37 18.55
N PHE A 88 -2.06 17.29 19.73
CA PHE A 88 -3.24 18.08 20.09
C PHE A 88 -3.00 19.60 19.93
N SER A 89 -1.72 20.00 19.93
CA SER A 89 -1.22 21.35 19.67
C SER A 89 -1.34 21.83 18.21
N ASP A 90 -1.66 20.95 17.24
CA ASP A 90 -1.91 21.34 15.84
C ASP A 90 -3.35 21.80 15.58
N LYS A 91 -4.22 21.82 16.61
CA LYS A 91 -5.53 22.48 16.53
C LYS A 91 -5.33 24.00 16.62
N LYS A 92 -4.92 24.64 15.52
CA LYS A 92 -5.09 26.09 15.38
C LYS A 92 -6.60 26.39 15.31
N LEU A 93 -7.07 27.05 16.37
CA LEU A 93 -8.24 27.94 16.45
C LEU A 93 -9.37 27.63 15.45
N CYS A 94 -10.42 26.93 15.90
CA CYS A 94 -11.74 27.20 15.34
C CYS A 94 -12.09 28.66 15.71
N PRO A 95 -12.31 29.58 14.75
CA PRO A 95 -12.92 30.86 15.07
C PRO A 95 -14.34 30.53 15.54
N LYS A 96 -14.65 30.85 16.79
CA LYS A 96 -16.02 30.83 17.27
C LYS A 96 -16.77 31.92 16.49
N LEU A 97 -17.74 31.51 15.68
CA LEU A 97 -18.84 32.36 15.22
C LEU A 97 -20.01 32.14 16.17
#